data_AF-A0A8T3YDQ3-F1
#
_entry.id   AF-A0A8T3YDQ3-F1
#
_cell.length_a   1.000
_cell.length_b   1.000
_cell.length_c   1.000
_cell.angle_alpha   90.00
_cell.angle_beta   90.00
_cell.angle_gamma   90.00
#
_symmetry.space_group_name_H-M   'P 1'
#
loop_
_entity.id
_entity.type
_entity.pdbx_description
1 polymer ?
#
loop_
_entity_poly.entity_id
_entity_poly.type
_entity_poly.pdbx_seq_one_letter_code
_entity_poly.pdbx_strand_id
1 'polypeptide(L)'
;MLADTLLIQVIALAYGAVGVIATIAYWPTVKDLLRNRPSANLESYLIWTLTTGVTFLYSIFVLPDFLFRMVSFLNFAACATIALLSVRLRG
;
A
#
# COMPACT_ATOMS: atom_id res chain seq x y z
N MET A 1 -20.38 9.27 24.50
CA MET A 1 -19.27 10.25 24.50
C MET A 1 -17.92 9.61 24.81
N LEU A 2 -17.68 9.03 26.00
CA LEU A 2 -16.39 8.35 26.31
C LEU A 2 -16.14 7.09 25.47
N ALA A 3 -17.16 6.26 25.25
CA ALA A 3 -17.06 5.05 24.44
C ALA A 3 -16.74 5.34 22.96
N ASP A 4 -17.29 6.43 22.42
CA ASP A 4 -17.10 6.83 21.02
C ASP A 4 -15.64 7.24 20.76
N THR A 5 -15.03 7.97 21.69
CA THR A 5 -13.62 8.38 21.59
C THR A 5 -12.66 7.19 21.72
N LEU A 6 -12.94 6.24 22.62
CA LEU A 6 -12.12 5.04 22.78
C LEU A 6 -12.17 4.15 21.53
N LEU A 7 -13.37 3.93 20.97
CA LEU A 7 -13.55 3.15 19.75
C LEU A 7 -12.75 3.72 18.58
N ILE A 8 -12.80 5.04 18.37
CA ILE A 8 -12.06 5.72 17.30
C ILE A 8 -10.55 5.53 17.48
N GLN A 9 -10.02 5.65 18.70
CA GLN A 9 -8.59 5.45 18.97
C GLN A 9 -8.13 4.02 18.67
N VAL A 10 -8.93 3.02 19.06
CA VAL A 10 -8.64 1.61 18.78
C VAL A 10 -8.63 1.35 17.26
N ILE A 11 -9.60 1.89 16.53
CA ILE A 11 -9.66 1.76 15.06
C ILE A 11 -8.46 2.45 14.41
N ALA A 12 -8.07 3.64 14.87
CA ALA A 12 -6.89 4.35 14.35
C ALA A 12 -5.62 3.52 14.58
N LEU A 13 -5.42 2.97 15.78
CA LEU A 13 -4.28 2.11 16.08
C LEU A 13 -4.27 0.86 15.20
N ALA A 14 -5.42 0.19 15.07
CA ALA A 14 -5.58 -0.99 14.23
C ALA A 14 -5.28 -0.68 12.75
N TYR A 15 -5.76 0.47 12.25
CA TYR A 15 -5.49 0.90 10.89
C TYR A 15 -4.01 1.19 10.65
N GLY A 16 -3.31 1.81 11.62
CA GLY A 16 -1.86 1.96 11.56
C GLY A 16 -1.12 0.62 11.50
N ALA A 17 -1.55 -0.35 12.32
CA ALA A 17 -0.98 -1.70 12.31
C ALA A 17 -1.21 -2.41 10.96
N VAL A 18 -2.38 -2.22 10.32
CA VAL A 18 -2.65 -2.74 8.98
C VAL A 18 -1.63 -2.22 7.97
N GLY A 19 -1.27 -0.93 8.02
CA GLY A 19 -0.24 -0.36 7.14
C GLY A 19 1.13 -1.02 7.30
N VAL A 20 1.55 -1.27 8.54
CA VAL A 20 2.80 -1.98 8.84
C VAL A 20 2.75 -3.41 8.31
N ILE A 21 1.69 -4.15 8.63
CA ILE A 21 1.51 -5.54 8.20
C ILE A 21 1.47 -5.64 6.67
N ALA A 22 0.74 -4.75 6.00
CA ALA A 22 0.66 -4.70 4.54
C ALA A 22 2.04 -4.48 3.90
N THR A 23 2.83 -3.56 4.46
CA THR A 23 4.20 -3.28 3.99
C THR A 23 5.08 -4.53 4.10
N ILE A 24 5.02 -5.23 5.23
CA ILE A 24 5.75 -6.49 5.43
C ILE A 24 5.26 -7.58 4.48
N ALA A 25 3.95 -7.64 4.21
CA ALA A 25 3.33 -8.63 3.33
C ALA A 25 3.73 -8.48 1.86
N TYR A 26 4.10 -7.26 1.41
CA TYR A 26 4.63 -7.06 0.05
C TYR A 26 6.09 -7.50 -0.11
N TRP A 27 6.85 -7.59 0.98
CA TRP A 27 8.28 -7.88 0.95
C TRP A 27 8.65 -9.21 0.27
N PRO A 28 7.97 -10.35 0.51
CA PRO A 28 8.25 -11.61 -0.18
C PRO A 28 8.13 -11.49 -1.71
N THR A 29 7.08 -10.83 -2.19
CA THR A 29 6.86 -10.60 -3.63
C THR A 29 7.98 -9.77 -4.24
N VAL A 30 8.36 -8.67 -3.60
CA VAL A 30 9.49 -7.82 -4.03
C VAL A 30 10.78 -8.64 -4.07
N LYS A 31 11.07 -9.42 -3.02
CA LYS A 31 12.26 -10.26 -2.94
C LYS A 31 12.31 -11.31 -4.05
N ASP A 32 11.17 -11.94 -4.37
CA ASP A 32 11.09 -12.92 -5.45
C ASP A 32 11.32 -12.29 -6.82
N LEU A 33 10.74 -11.11 -7.07
CA LEU A 33 10.97 -10.38 -8.32
C LEU A 33 12.42 -9.90 -8.48
N LEU A 34 13.05 -9.44 -7.40
CA LEU A 34 14.48 -9.12 -7.39
C LEU A 34 15.38 -10.34 -7.69
N ARG A 35 14.88 -11.56 -7.43
CA ARG A 35 15.53 -12.83 -7.77
C ARG A 35 15.12 -13.36 -9.15
N ASN A 36 14.52 -12.52 -9.99
CA ASN A 36 14.02 -12.85 -11.31
C ASN A 36 12.96 -13.96 -11.33
N ARG A 37 12.20 -14.14 -10.24
CA ARG A 37 11.07 -15.07 -10.19
C ARG A 37 9.79 -14.30 -10.52
N PRO A 38 9.03 -14.67 -11.57
CA PRO A 38 7.80 -13.97 -11.93
C PRO A 38 6.65 -14.35 -10.98
N SER A 39 6.70 -13.85 -9.73
CA SER A 39 5.72 -14.12 -8.67
C SER A 39 4.52 -13.16 -8.69
N ALA A 40 4.55 -12.13 -9.54
CA ALA A 40 3.50 -11.10 -9.64
C ALA A 40 2.91 -11.00 -11.05
N ASN A 41 1.58 -10.84 -11.12
CA ASN A 41 0.89 -10.53 -12.36
C ASN A 41 1.01 -9.03 -12.68
N LEU A 42 1.68 -8.70 -13.79
CA LEU A 42 1.93 -7.30 -14.17
C LEU A 42 0.63 -6.50 -14.35
N GLU A 43 -0.35 -7.03 -15.07
CA GLU A 43 -1.62 -6.32 -15.34
C GLU A 43 -2.35 -5.99 -14.04
N SER A 44 -2.41 -6.94 -13.11
CA SER A 44 -3.00 -6.70 -11.79
C SER A 44 -2.25 -5.61 -11.03
N TYR A 45 -0.92 -5.63 -11.02
CA TYR A 45 -0.14 -4.62 -10.28
C TYR A 45 -0.15 -3.23 -10.95
N LEU A 46 -0.37 -3.13 -12.27
CA LEU A 46 -0.62 -1.85 -12.93
C LEU A 46 -1.96 -1.26 -12.47
N ILE A 47 -3.03 -2.08 -12.45
CA ILE A 47 -4.34 -1.64 -11.94
C ILE A 47 -4.23 -1.22 -10.48
N TRP A 48 -3.59 -2.03 -9.63
CA TRP A 48 -3.39 -1.70 -8.22
C TRP A 48 -2.58 -0.41 -8.02
N THR A 49 -1.53 -0.19 -8.83
CA THR A 49 -0.74 1.04 -8.77
C THR A 49 -1.59 2.26 -9.10
N LEU A 50 -2.46 2.19 -10.12
CA LEU A 50 -3.36 3.28 -10.46
C LEU A 50 -4.39 3.53 -9.35
N THR A 51 -5.05 2.49 -8.85
CA THR A 51 -6.06 2.61 -7.79
C THR A 51 -5.46 3.19 -6.50
N THR A 52 -4.33 2.64 -6.05
CA THR A 52 -3.64 3.12 -4.83
C THR A 52 -3.03 4.51 -5.03
N GLY A 53 -2.60 4.83 -6.25
CA GLY A 53 -2.16 6.18 -6.63
C GLY A 53 -3.29 7.21 -6.47
N VAL A 54 -4.50 6.90 -6.97
CA VAL A 54 -5.67 7.76 -6.76
C VAL A 54 -5.99 7.91 -5.27
N THR A 55 -5.94 6.82 -4.48
CA THR A 55 -6.13 6.88 -3.02
C THR A 55 -5.08 7.76 -2.33
N PHE A 56 -3.82 7.65 -2.73
CA PHE A 56 -2.75 8.47 -2.18
C PHE A 56 -2.94 9.95 -2.54
N LEU A 57 -3.27 10.28 -3.79
CA LEU A 57 -3.58 11.65 -4.20
C LEU A 57 -4.77 12.21 -3.41
N TYR A 58 -5.82 11.42 -3.21
CA TYR A 58 -6.96 11.80 -2.38
C TYR A 58 -6.54 12.11 -0.93
N SER A 59 -5.61 11.33 -0.36
CA SER A 59 -5.07 11.57 0.99
C SER A 59 -4.18 12.82 1.11
N ILE A 60 -3.63 13.31 0.00
CA ILE A 60 -2.84 14.55 -0.02
C ILE A 60 -3.77 15.75 -0.13
N PHE A 61 -4.68 15.73 -1.09
CA PHE A 61 -5.42 16.93 -1.51
C PHE A 61 -6.79 17.08 -0.88
N VAL A 62 -7.42 15.99 -0.41
CA VAL A 62 -8.81 16.02 0.05
C VAL A 62 -8.94 15.68 1.53
N LEU A 63 -8.26 14.64 2.01
CA LEU A 63 -8.41 14.17 3.38
C LEU A 63 -7.25 14.64 4.28
N PRO A 64 -7.48 15.48 5.30
CA PRO A 64 -6.43 15.98 6.19
C PRO A 64 -6.07 14.95 7.30
N ASP A 65 -5.89 13.68 6.95
CA ASP A 65 -5.52 12.62 7.88
C ASP A 65 -4.10 12.11 7.58
N PHE A 66 -3.19 12.32 8.53
CA PHE A 66 -1.78 11.96 8.37
C PHE A 66 -1.55 10.44 8.36
N LEU A 67 -2.30 9.68 9.17
CA LEU A 67 -2.15 8.24 9.24
C LEU A 67 -2.60 7.58 7.92
N PHE A 68 -3.77 7.98 7.41
CA PHE A 68 -4.28 7.57 6.12
C PHE A 68 -3.32 7.92 4.99
N ARG A 69 -2.72 9.13 5.02
CA ARG A 69 -1.70 9.53 4.04
C ARG A 69 -0.46 8.63 4.06
N MET A 70 0.00 8.22 5.24
CA MET A 70 1.16 7.35 5.34
C MET A 70 0.87 5.92 4.89
N VAL A 71 -0.27 5.37 5.30
CA VAL A 71 -0.69 4.02 4.87
C VAL A 71 -0.94 3.97 3.36
N SER A 72 -1.60 4.97 2.80
CA SER A 72 -1.87 5.03 1.35
C SER A 72 -0.59 5.22 0.53
N PHE A 73 0.36 6.03 1.00
CA PHE A 73 1.67 6.19 0.38
C PHE A 73 2.44 4.87 0.33
N LEU A 74 2.54 4.16 1.46
CA LEU A 74 3.26 2.88 1.54
C LEU A 74 2.64 1.83 0.61
N ASN A 75 1.31 1.78 0.55
CA ASN A 75 0.59 0.88 -0.34
C ASN A 75 0.87 1.20 -1.82
N PHE A 76 0.76 2.49 -2.20
CA PHE A 76 1.09 2.94 -3.54
C PHE A 76 2.54 2.62 -3.92
N ALA A 77 3.49 2.93 -3.04
CA ALA A 77 4.91 2.66 -3.27
C ALA A 77 5.21 1.17 -3.43
N ALA A 78 4.56 0.30 -2.63
CA ALA A 78 4.71 -1.14 -2.74
C ALA A 78 4.15 -1.67 -4.08
N CYS A 79 2.94 -1.28 -4.45
CA CYS A 79 2.34 -1.67 -5.73
C CYS A 79 3.17 -1.18 -6.93
N ALA A 80 3.60 0.08 -6.89
CA ALA A 80 4.44 0.67 -7.94
C ALA A 80 5.79 -0.08 -8.06
N THR A 81 6.44 -0.39 -6.93
CA THR A 81 7.70 -1.15 -6.92
C THR A 81 7.51 -2.52 -7.55
N ILE A 82 6.45 -3.24 -7.18
CA ILE A 82 6.15 -4.56 -7.74
C ILE A 82 5.85 -4.47 -9.24
N ALA A 83 5.07 -3.48 -9.67
CA ALA A 83 4.79 -3.26 -11.09
C ALA A 83 6.07 -2.99 -11.89
N LEU A 84 6.93 -2.07 -11.41
CA LEU A 84 8.21 -1.74 -12.07
C LEU A 84 9.14 -2.95 -12.17
N LEU A 85 9.28 -3.72 -11.10
CA LEU A 85 10.07 -4.96 -11.11
C LEU A 85 9.47 -6.01 -12.05
N SER A 86 8.15 -6.11 -12.12
CA SER A 86 7.45 -7.03 -13.03
C SER A 86 7.61 -6.65 -14.50
N VAL A 87 7.64 -5.35 -14.83
CA VAL A 87 7.96 -4.86 -16.18
C VAL A 87 9.39 -5.26 -16.56
N ARG A 88 10.36 -5.04 -15.67
CA ARG A 88 11.77 -5.38 -15.90
C ARG A 88 12.00 -6.85 -16.25
N LEU A 89 11.20 -7.77 -15.71
CA LEU A 89 11.34 -9.21 -15.99
C LEU A 89 10.70 -9.65 -17.32
N ARG A 90 9.90 -8.80 -17.95
CA ARG A 90 9.17 -9.11 -19.20
C ARG A 90 9.74 -8.39 -20.42
N GLY A 91 10.57 -7.37 -20.22
CA GLY A 91 11.37 -6.73 -21.28
C GLY A 91 12.74 -7.36 -21.37
#